data_AF-A0A1E3H7G5-F1
#
_entry.id   AF-A0A1E3H7G5-F1
#
_cell.length_a   1.000
_cell.length_b   1.000
_cell.length_c   1.000
_cell.angle_alpha   90.00
_cell.angle_beta   90.00
_cell.angle_gamma   90.00
#
_symmetry.space_group_name_H-M   'P 1'
#
loop_
_entity.id
_entity.type
_entity.pdbx_description
1 polymer ?
#
loop_
_entity_poly.entity_id
_entity_poly.type
_entity_poly.pdbx_seq_one_letter_code
_entity_poly.pdbx_strand_id
1 'polypeptide(L)'
;MNRIGRERGFTPMTRAHFDAARGPDGAIFLGGPQELADKIVAHHRIFRNDRFLLQMAIGLVPHEKLMEAIEIFGTEVAPRVREAVAAG
;
A
#
# COMPACT_ATOMS: atom_id res chain seq x y z
N MET A 1 2.82 14.18 -10.60
CA MET A 1 4.05 13.57 -11.16
C MET A 1 4.47 14.12 -12.54
N ASN A 2 3.88 15.20 -13.05
CA ASN A 2 4.01 15.52 -14.49
C ASN A 2 5.20 16.41 -14.88
N ARG A 3 5.75 17.19 -13.94
CA ARG A 3 6.91 18.08 -14.19
C ARG A 3 8.24 17.35 -13.98
N ILE A 4 8.47 16.86 -12.75
CA ILE A 4 9.68 16.10 -12.39
C ILE A 4 9.80 14.80 -13.20
N GLY A 5 8.69 14.10 -13.43
CA GLY A 5 8.70 12.86 -14.22
C GLY A 5 9.18 13.10 -15.65
N ARG A 6 8.73 14.20 -16.28
CA ARG A 6 9.13 14.57 -17.64
C ARG A 6 10.61 14.92 -17.74
N GLU A 7 11.15 15.64 -16.74
CA GLU A 7 12.57 15.98 -16.66
C GLU A 7 13.46 14.74 -16.43
N ARG A 8 12.93 13.70 -15.77
CA ARG A 8 13.63 12.45 -15.47
C ARG A 8 13.38 11.32 -16.49
N GLY A 9 12.67 11.61 -17.59
CA GLY A 9 12.33 10.61 -18.61
C GLY A 9 11.30 9.56 -18.18
N PHE A 10 10.58 9.79 -17.07
CA PHE A 10 9.48 8.93 -16.65
C PHE A 10 8.28 9.11 -17.57
N THR A 11 7.74 8.00 -18.06
CA THR A 11 6.49 7.97 -18.81
C THR A 11 5.37 8.59 -17.96
N PRO A 12 4.47 9.40 -18.56
CA PRO A 12 3.31 9.92 -17.85
C PRO A 12 2.53 8.80 -17.18
N MET A 13 2.06 9.06 -15.96
CA MET A 13 1.19 8.11 -15.27
C MET A 13 -0.13 7.99 -16.03
N THR A 14 -0.46 6.77 -16.46
CA THR A 14 -1.75 6.47 -17.09
C THR A 14 -2.66 5.79 -16.08
N ARG A 15 -3.97 5.76 -16.36
CA ARG A 15 -4.93 5.01 -15.54
C ARG A 15 -4.56 3.52 -15.47
N ALA A 16 -4.17 2.92 -16.61
CA ALA A 16 -3.74 1.53 -16.67
C ALA A 16 -2.49 1.26 -15.83
N HIS A 17 -1.49 2.17 -15.85
CA HIS A 17 -0.32 2.07 -14.97
C HIS A 17 -0.71 2.15 -13.49
N PHE A 18 -1.67 3.01 -13.14
CA PHE A 18 -2.16 3.10 -11.76
C PHE A 18 -2.87 1.81 -11.32
N ASP A 19 -3.77 1.29 -12.15
CA ASP A 19 -4.50 0.06 -11.85
C ASP A 19 -3.54 -1.14 -11.71
N ALA A 20 -2.53 -1.24 -12.58
CA ALA A 20 -1.48 -2.24 -12.45
C ALA A 20 -0.64 -2.05 -11.17
N ALA A 21 -0.24 -0.81 -10.86
CA ALA A 21 0.58 -0.50 -9.68
C ALA A 21 -0.15 -0.77 -8.36
N ARG A 22 -1.48 -0.60 -8.30
CA ARG A 22 -2.29 -0.95 -7.12
C ARG A 22 -2.74 -2.41 -7.09
N GLY A 23 -2.57 -3.16 -8.19
CA GLY A 23 -2.95 -4.57 -8.28
C GLY A 23 -2.11 -5.48 -7.36
N PRO A 24 -2.43 -6.79 -7.30
CA PRO A 24 -1.80 -7.73 -6.35
C PRO A 24 -0.26 -7.73 -6.40
N ASP A 25 0.31 -7.64 -7.59
CA ASP A 25 1.78 -7.69 -7.82
C ASP A 25 2.44 -6.30 -7.91
N GLY A 26 1.65 -5.23 -7.79
CA GLY A 26 2.15 -3.86 -7.92
C GLY A 26 2.73 -3.27 -6.64
N ALA A 27 3.49 -2.17 -6.74
CA ALA A 27 4.17 -1.56 -5.59
C ALA A 27 3.28 -0.66 -4.70
N ILE A 28 2.05 -0.33 -5.13
CA ILE A 28 1.14 0.54 -4.36
C ILE A 28 0.24 -0.32 -3.48
N PHE A 29 0.38 -0.18 -2.17
CA PHE A 29 -0.46 -0.83 -1.17
C PHE A 29 -1.73 0.01 -0.94
N LEU A 30 -2.79 -0.29 -1.71
CA LEU A 30 -4.05 0.46 -1.69
C LEU A 30 -5.22 -0.47 -2.01
N GLY A 31 -6.25 -0.44 -1.17
CA GLY A 31 -7.44 -1.28 -1.32
C GLY A 31 -8.25 -1.34 -0.02
N GLY A 32 -9.19 -2.28 0.04
CA GLY A 32 -9.90 -2.60 1.28
C GLY A 32 -9.01 -3.30 2.32
N PRO A 33 -9.47 -3.46 3.58
CA PRO A 33 -8.65 -4.04 4.64
C PRO A 33 -8.13 -5.45 4.34
N GLN A 34 -8.98 -6.30 3.76
CA GLN A 34 -8.61 -7.66 3.37
C GLN A 34 -7.59 -7.66 2.22
N GLU A 35 -7.84 -6.89 1.17
CA GLU A 35 -6.92 -6.78 0.02
C GLU A 35 -5.54 -6.30 0.46
N LEU A 36 -5.49 -5.33 1.38
CA LEU A 36 -4.25 -4.80 1.91
C LEU A 36 -3.50 -5.84 2.75
N ALA A 37 -4.21 -6.57 3.62
CA ALA A 37 -3.62 -7.62 4.45
C ALA A 37 -3.04 -8.76 3.60
N ASP A 38 -3.80 -9.26 2.62
CA ASP A 38 -3.37 -10.32 1.71
C ASP A 38 -2.10 -9.92 0.95
N LYS A 39 -2.06 -8.67 0.48
CA LYS A 39 -0.89 -8.14 -0.22
C LYS A 39 0.33 -8.01 0.68
N ILE A 40 0.17 -7.56 1.92
CA ILE A 40 1.28 -7.48 2.90
C ILE A 40 1.83 -8.89 3.20
N VAL A 41 0.95 -9.88 3.38
CA VAL A 41 1.35 -11.27 3.62
C VAL A 41 2.07 -11.86 2.41
N ALA A 42 1.56 -11.63 1.20
CA ALA A 42 2.21 -12.04 -0.04
C ALA A 42 3.62 -11.44 -0.16
N HIS A 43 3.75 -10.13 0.12
CA HIS A 43 5.03 -9.45 0.15
C HIS A 43 5.99 -10.05 1.19
N HIS A 44 5.51 -10.33 2.41
CA HIS A 44 6.32 -10.97 3.45
C HIS A 44 6.82 -12.37 3.04
N ARG A 45 6.01 -13.17 2.34
CA ARG A 45 6.42 -14.49 1.83
C ARG A 45 7.59 -14.40 0.84
N ILE A 46 7.64 -13.34 0.05
CA ILE A 46 8.71 -13.08 -0.92
C ILE A 46 9.97 -12.57 -0.22
N PHE A 47 9.84 -11.50 0.57
CA PHE A 47 10.99 -10.75 1.07
C PHE A 47 11.46 -11.19 2.46
N ARG A 48 10.63 -11.94 3.21
CA ARG A 48 10.88 -12.33 4.60
C ARG A 48 11.24 -11.14 5.49
N ASN A 49 10.60 -9.99 5.24
CA ASN A 49 10.88 -8.76 5.95
C ASN A 49 10.30 -8.80 7.37
N ASP A 50 11.07 -8.32 8.36
CA ASP A 50 10.66 -8.26 9.76
C ASP A 50 9.73 -7.07 10.08
N ARG A 51 9.73 -6.06 9.21
CA ARG A 51 8.97 -4.83 9.39
C ARG A 51 8.36 -4.37 8.08
N PHE A 52 7.11 -3.90 8.15
CA PHE A 52 6.41 -3.23 7.07
C PHE A 52 6.06 -1.81 7.52
N LEU A 53 6.38 -0.82 6.70
CA LEU A 53 6.06 0.59 6.95
C LEU A 53 5.21 1.12 5.79
N LEU A 54 4.14 1.85 6.11
CA LEU A 54 3.22 2.39 5.13
C LEU A 54 3.19 3.92 5.19
N GLN A 55 3.49 4.57 4.07
CA GLN A 55 3.33 6.02 3.93
C GLN A 55 1.94 6.33 3.36
N MET A 56 1.07 6.93 4.16
CA MET A 56 -0.31 7.29 3.77
C MET A 56 -0.49 8.79 3.51
N ALA A 57 0.27 9.64 4.21
CA ALA A 57 0.21 11.09 4.06
C ALA A 57 1.07 11.57 2.87
N ILE A 58 0.51 11.51 1.65
CA ILE A 58 1.17 11.95 0.42
C ILE A 58 0.42 13.15 -0.16
N GLY A 59 1.06 14.32 -0.16
CA GLY A 59 0.47 15.56 -0.67
C GLY A 59 -0.60 16.12 0.27
N LEU A 60 -1.71 16.59 -0.29
CA LEU A 60 -2.83 17.15 0.47
C LEU A 60 -3.86 16.04 0.74
N VAL A 61 -3.81 15.47 1.94
CA VAL A 61 -4.79 14.49 2.42
C VAL A 61 -5.59 15.14 3.55
N PRO A 62 -6.94 15.15 3.51
CA PRO A 62 -7.75 15.62 4.62
C PRO A 62 -7.40 14.85 5.90
N HIS A 63 -7.16 15.57 7.00
CA HIS A 63 -6.69 14.97 8.24
C HIS A 63 -7.63 13.86 8.76
N GLU A 64 -8.94 14.10 8.73
CA GLU A 64 -9.95 13.13 9.14
C GLU A 64 -9.85 11.81 8.36
N LYS A 65 -9.61 11.88 7.05
CA LYS A 65 -9.43 10.69 6.20
C LYS A 65 -8.13 9.95 6.49
N LEU A 66 -7.07 10.67 6.84
CA LEU A 66 -5.84 10.04 7.29
C LEU A 66 -6.04 9.33 8.63
N MET A 67 -6.75 9.94 9.57
CA MET A 67 -7.05 9.33 10.88
C MET A 67 -7.93 8.08 10.74
N GLU A 68 -8.96 8.14 9.89
CA GLU A 68 -9.81 6.98 9.54
C GLU A 68 -8.97 5.83 8.95
N ALA A 69 -8.06 6.13 8.02
CA ALA A 69 -7.18 5.13 7.43
C ALA A 69 -6.21 4.50 8.46
N ILE A 70 -5.69 5.30 9.40
CA ILE A 70 -4.84 4.82 10.50
C ILE A 70 -5.63 3.87 11.40
N GLU A 71 -6.86 4.22 11.75
CA GLU A 71 -7.74 3.39 12.57
C GLU A 71 -7.98 2.04 11.88
N ILE A 72 -8.45 2.04 10.62
CA ILE A 72 -8.66 0.82 9.83
C ILE A 72 -7.38 -0.01 9.73
N PHE A 73 -6.23 0.62 9.49
CA PHE A 73 -4.96 -0.11 9.42
C PHE A 73 -4.63 -0.79 10.75
N GLY A 74 -4.84 -0.11 11.87
CA GLY A 74 -4.55 -0.63 13.21
C GLY A 74 -5.54 -1.69 13.72
N THR A 75 -6.84 -1.52 13.44
CA THR A 75 -7.91 -2.36 13.98
C THR A 75 -8.30 -3.50 13.06
N GLU A 76 -8.12 -3.36 11.75
CA GLU A 76 -8.53 -4.37 10.77
C GLU A 76 -7.34 -5.03 10.08
N VAL A 77 -6.41 -4.26 9.52
CA VAL A 77 -5.34 -4.82 8.67
C VAL A 77 -4.26 -5.49 9.51
N ALA A 78 -3.74 -4.79 10.52
CA ALA A 78 -2.63 -5.28 11.33
C ALA A 78 -2.92 -6.63 12.04
N PRO A 79 -4.11 -6.86 12.64
CA PRO A 79 -4.43 -8.16 13.23
C PRO A 79 -4.41 -9.31 12.22
N ARG A 80 -5.04 -9.12 11.05
CA ARG A 80 -5.09 -10.13 9.96
C ARG A 80 -3.69 -10.50 9.47
N VAL A 81 -2.82 -9.51 9.29
CA VAL A 81 -1.42 -9.74 8.90
C VAL A 81 -0.68 -10.52 9.98
N ARG A 82 -0.77 -10.11 11.25
CA ARG A 82 -0.09 -10.76 12.38
C ARG A 82 -0.51 -12.22 12.55
N GLU A 83 -1.80 -12.51 12.43
CA GLU A 83 -2.33 -13.88 12.46
C GLU A 83 -1.74 -14.73 11.32
N ALA A 84 -1.76 -14.21 10.09
CA ALA A 84 -1.29 -14.93 8.92
C ALA A 84 0.23 -15.21 8.93
N VAL A 85 1.05 -14.31 9.48
CA VAL A 85 2.51 -14.53 9.57
C VAL A 85 2.93 -15.33 10.80
N ALA A 86 2.12 -15.38 11.86
CA ALA A 86 2.41 -16.22 13.03
C ALA A 86 2.12 -17.71 12.77
N ALA A 87 1.23 -18.02 11.81
CA ALA A 87 0.84 -19.38 11.45
C ALA A 87 1.81 -20.09 10.48
N GLY A 88 2.87 -19.41 10.00
CA GLY A 88 3.85 -19.94 9.04
C GLY A 88 5.27 -19.87 9.56
#